data_AF-J7G7J7-F1
#
_entry.id   AF-J7G7J7-F1
#
_cell.length_a   1.000
_cell.length_b   1.000
_cell.length_c   1.000
_cell.angle_alpha   90.00
_cell.angle_beta   90.00
_cell.angle_gamma   90.00
#
_symmetry.space_group_name_H-M   'P 1'
#
loop_
_entity.id
_entity.type
_entity.pdbx_description
1 polymer ?
#
loop_
_entity_poly.entity_id
_entity_poly.type
_entity_poly.pdbx_seq_one_letter_code
_entity_poly.pdbx_strand_id
1 'polypeptide(L)'
;MKPGPKPLRERLKNLFFLKINKKIKKISIQQNEDYYNIKLFNEDQVERYGFYRESDLKKEKVKKILVSVNPFLKNILSKDPLFTSIRAIAKSFIGNLIEISKQIMFELADTLDWMGEPIQPLHLIIGLKRYLYINNNR
;
A
#
# COMPACT_ATOMS: atom_id res chain seq x y z
N MET A 1 13.95 -3.70 48.89
CA MET A 1 13.29 -4.84 48.22
C MET A 1 13.05 -4.49 46.76
N LYS A 2 13.66 -5.19 45.80
CA LYS A 2 13.33 -4.99 44.38
C LYS A 2 12.00 -5.68 44.08
N PRO A 3 11.05 -5.05 43.37
CA PRO A 3 9.79 -5.68 43.02
C PRO A 3 10.07 -6.94 42.18
N GLY A 4 9.45 -8.05 42.55
CA GLY A 4 9.53 -9.32 41.82
C GLY A 4 9.04 -9.18 40.37
N PRO A 5 9.41 -10.12 39.48
CA PRO A 5 9.03 -10.05 38.08
C PRO A 5 7.50 -10.06 37.94
N LYS A 6 6.96 -9.05 37.25
CA LYS A 6 5.52 -8.95 36.96
C LYS A 6 4.98 -10.23 36.31
N PRO A 7 3.74 -10.65 36.65
CA PRO A 7 3.13 -11.86 36.10
C PRO A 7 3.10 -11.84 34.56
N LEU A 8 3.27 -13.01 33.95
CA LEU A 8 3.42 -13.19 32.49
C LEU A 8 2.31 -12.48 31.68
N ARG A 9 1.08 -12.49 32.19
CA ARG A 9 -0.08 -11.82 31.58
C ARG A 9 0.08 -10.30 31.49
N GLU A 10 0.66 -9.65 32.51
CA GLU A 10 0.94 -8.22 32.49
C GLU A 10 2.10 -7.89 31.54
N ARG A 11 3.12 -8.75 31.47
CA ARG A 11 4.22 -8.60 30.51
C ARG A 11 3.71 -8.66 29.06
N LEU A 12 2.82 -9.59 28.74
CA LEU A 12 2.22 -9.73 27.41
C LEU A 12 1.32 -8.53 27.04
N LYS A 13 0.50 -8.03 27.97
CA LYS A 13 -0.28 -6.80 27.77
C LYS A 13 0.64 -5.61 27.47
N ASN A 14 1.69 -5.43 28.25
CA ASN A 14 2.64 -4.32 28.05
C ASN A 14 3.36 -4.42 26.70
N LEU A 15 3.77 -5.63 26.29
CA LEU A 15 4.35 -5.87 24.96
C LEU A 15 3.37 -5.52 23.83
N PHE A 16 2.09 -5.88 23.98
CA PHE A 16 1.05 -5.55 23.01
C PHE A 16 0.83 -4.04 22.90
N PHE A 17 0.70 -3.33 24.03
CA PHE A 17 0.57 -1.86 24.04
C PHE A 17 1.81 -1.18 23.45
N LEU A 18 3.02 -1.65 23.76
CA LEU A 18 4.25 -1.13 23.17
C LEU A 18 4.28 -1.33 21.65
N LYS A 19 3.84 -2.49 21.14
CA LYS A 19 3.71 -2.74 19.69
C LYS A 19 2.70 -1.80 19.03
N ILE A 20 1.54 -1.59 19.67
CA ILE A 20 0.52 -0.65 19.18
C ILE A 20 1.07 0.77 19.16
N ASN A 21 1.69 1.24 20.23
CA ASN A 21 2.25 2.60 20.31
C ASN A 21 3.35 2.82 19.28
N LYS A 22 4.22 1.83 19.05
CA LYS A 22 5.22 1.89 17.97
C LYS A 22 4.56 2.00 16.59
N LYS A 23 3.49 1.23 16.35
CA LYS A 23 2.75 1.26 15.08
C LYS A 23 2.05 2.61 14.88
N ILE A 24 1.41 3.15 15.91
CA ILE A 24 0.76 4.47 15.89
C ILE A 24 1.78 5.57 15.59
N LYS A 25 2.92 5.57 16.29
CA LYS A 25 4.00 6.54 16.07
C LYS A 25 4.56 6.47 14.64
N LYS A 26 4.67 5.26 14.07
CA LYS A 26 5.11 5.09 12.69
C LYS A 26 4.09 5.67 11.70
N ILE A 27 2.79 5.42 11.93
CA ILE A 27 1.71 5.99 11.11
C ILE A 27 1.73 7.52 11.17
N SER A 28 1.89 8.11 12.35
CA SER A 28 1.91 9.58 12.50
C SER A 28 3.11 10.23 11.79
N ILE A 29 4.26 9.57 11.76
CA ILE A 29 5.44 10.08 11.03
C ILE A 29 5.16 10.07 9.52
N GLN A 30 4.65 8.95 8.99
CA GLN A 30 4.31 8.84 7.56
C GLN A 30 3.27 9.90 7.14
N GLN A 31 2.22 10.07 7.94
CA GLN A 31 1.18 11.08 7.67
C GLN A 31 1.74 12.50 7.63
N ASN A 32 2.73 12.80 8.49
CA ASN A 32 3.38 14.10 8.48
C ASN A 32 4.23 14.29 7.21
N GLU A 33 5.01 13.29 6.81
CA GLU A 33 5.81 13.34 5.58
C GLU A 33 4.92 13.52 4.35
N ASP A 34 3.84 12.74 4.25
CA ASP A 34 2.86 12.85 3.17
C ASP A 34 2.23 14.24 3.14
N TYR A 35 1.85 14.79 4.31
CA TYR A 35 1.30 16.15 4.41
C TYR A 35 2.29 17.22 3.92
N TYR A 36 3.56 17.13 4.32
CA TYR A 36 4.59 18.07 3.86
C TYR A 36 4.78 17.99 2.35
N ASN A 37 4.82 16.78 1.78
CA ASN A 37 4.96 16.60 0.33
C ASN A 37 3.77 17.19 -0.43
N ILE A 38 2.55 16.97 0.04
CA ILE A 38 1.32 17.51 -0.58
C ILE A 38 1.26 19.03 -0.43
N LYS A 39 1.73 19.59 0.69
CA LYS A 39 1.75 21.05 0.92
C LYS A 39 2.66 21.79 -0.07
N LEU A 40 3.66 21.11 -0.64
CA LEU A 40 4.56 21.67 -1.66
C LEU A 40 3.97 21.63 -3.07
N PHE A 41 2.81 20.99 -3.26
CA PHE A 41 2.17 20.94 -4.57
C PHE A 41 1.60 22.29 -4.97
N ASN A 42 1.68 22.61 -6.26
CA ASN A 42 0.90 23.69 -6.84
C ASN A 42 -0.58 23.29 -7.00
N GLU A 43 -1.45 24.25 -7.35
CA GLU A 43 -2.89 24.03 -7.42
C GLU A 43 -3.28 22.86 -8.36
N ASP A 44 -2.71 22.82 -9.58
CA ASP A 44 -2.94 21.75 -10.55
C ASP A 44 -2.47 20.38 -10.06
N GLN A 45 -1.38 20.32 -9.28
CA GLN A 45 -0.88 19.09 -8.68
C GLN A 45 -1.79 18.61 -7.54
N VAL A 46 -2.32 19.53 -6.72
CA VAL A 46 -3.27 19.21 -5.65
C VAL A 46 -4.58 18.67 -6.23
N GLU A 47 -5.12 19.32 -7.27
CA GLU A 47 -6.34 18.87 -7.94
C GLU A 47 -6.17 17.46 -8.51
N ARG A 48 -5.10 17.23 -9.28
CA ARG A 48 -4.80 15.90 -9.85
C ARG A 48 -4.60 14.85 -8.76
N TYR A 49 -3.89 15.19 -7.69
CA TYR A 49 -3.68 14.29 -6.56
C TYR A 49 -5.03 13.90 -5.92
N GLY A 50 -5.92 14.86 -5.67
CA GLY A 50 -7.26 14.62 -5.14
C GLY A 50 -8.08 13.68 -6.03
N PHE A 51 -8.11 13.97 -7.34
CA PHE A 51 -8.81 13.16 -8.33
C PHE A 51 -8.33 11.70 -8.31
N TYR A 52 -7.01 11.46 -8.38
CA TYR A 52 -6.49 10.08 -8.38
C TYR A 52 -6.62 9.37 -7.03
N ARG A 53 -6.50 10.10 -5.93
CA ARG A 53 -6.66 9.55 -4.59
C ARG A 53 -8.08 9.02 -4.37
N GLU A 54 -9.08 9.77 -4.82
CA GLU A 54 -10.49 9.37 -4.73
C GLU A 54 -10.89 8.38 -5.83
N SER A 55 -10.20 8.38 -6.97
CA SER A 55 -10.43 7.41 -8.03
C SER A 55 -10.24 5.98 -7.55
N ASP A 56 -11.08 5.07 -7.99
CA ASP A 56 -11.03 3.66 -7.62
C ASP A 56 -11.07 2.80 -8.88
N LEU A 57 -10.71 1.53 -8.75
CA LEU A 57 -10.70 0.59 -9.87
C LEU A 57 -12.11 0.48 -10.45
N LYS A 58 -12.23 0.61 -11.78
CA LYS A 58 -13.50 0.53 -12.51
C LYS A 58 -14.21 -0.79 -12.19
N LYS A 59 -15.45 -0.70 -11.71
CA LYS A 59 -16.22 -1.85 -11.18
C LYS A 59 -16.38 -2.93 -12.25
N GLU A 60 -16.62 -2.53 -13.49
CA GLU A 60 -16.84 -3.41 -14.63
C GLU A 60 -15.57 -4.21 -14.97
N LYS A 61 -14.40 -3.56 -14.91
CA LYS A 61 -13.10 -4.21 -15.15
C LYS A 61 -12.79 -5.24 -14.05
N VAL A 62 -12.98 -4.85 -12.79
CA VAL A 62 -12.73 -5.75 -11.65
C VAL A 62 -13.68 -6.94 -11.70
N LYS A 63 -14.97 -6.72 -11.99
CA LYS A 63 -15.93 -7.80 -12.16
C LYS A 63 -15.52 -8.75 -13.28
N LYS A 64 -15.08 -8.22 -14.44
CA LYS A 64 -14.62 -9.06 -15.56
C LYS A 64 -13.44 -9.96 -15.15
N ILE A 65 -12.44 -9.41 -14.45
CA ILE A 65 -11.29 -10.18 -13.96
C ILE A 65 -11.71 -11.23 -12.93
N LEU A 66 -12.59 -10.86 -11.99
CA LEU A 66 -13.06 -11.79 -10.97
C LEU A 66 -13.79 -12.99 -11.57
N VAL A 67 -14.65 -12.74 -12.55
CA VAL A 67 -15.38 -13.80 -13.25
C VAL A 67 -14.46 -14.68 -14.10
N SER A 68 -13.40 -14.10 -14.69
CA SER A 68 -12.42 -14.91 -15.44
C SER A 68 -11.57 -15.81 -14.53
N VAL A 69 -11.31 -15.40 -13.29
CA VAL A 69 -10.58 -16.22 -12.31
C VAL A 69 -11.50 -17.21 -11.61
N ASN A 70 -12.72 -16.81 -11.28
CA ASN A 70 -13.71 -17.63 -10.61
C ASN A 70 -15.12 -17.40 -11.21
N PRO A 71 -15.57 -18.29 -12.11
CA PRO A 71 -16.88 -18.18 -12.76
C PRO A 71 -18.08 -18.13 -11.82
N PHE A 72 -17.98 -18.71 -10.61
CA PHE A 72 -19.06 -18.69 -9.63
C PHE A 72 -19.38 -17.28 -9.11
N LEU A 73 -18.45 -16.33 -9.26
CA LEU A 73 -18.64 -14.94 -8.85
C LEU A 73 -19.32 -14.08 -9.92
N LYS A 74 -19.87 -14.67 -11.00
CA LYS A 74 -20.55 -13.94 -12.08
C LYS A 74 -21.63 -12.96 -11.61
N ASN A 75 -22.39 -13.37 -10.60
CA ASN A 75 -23.53 -12.61 -10.07
C ASN A 75 -23.16 -11.72 -8.87
N ILE A 76 -21.88 -11.59 -8.53
CA ILE A 76 -21.45 -10.71 -7.43
C ILE A 76 -21.90 -9.27 -7.68
N LEU A 77 -22.49 -8.66 -6.66
CA LEU A 77 -22.95 -7.27 -6.68
C LEU A 77 -21.79 -6.35 -6.30
N SER A 78 -21.78 -5.12 -6.83
CA SER A 78 -20.73 -4.15 -6.50
C SER A 78 -20.76 -3.66 -5.05
N LYS A 79 -21.89 -3.85 -4.36
CA LYS A 79 -22.06 -3.55 -2.92
C LYS A 79 -21.61 -4.71 -2.03
N ASP A 80 -21.28 -5.85 -2.62
CA ASP A 80 -20.85 -7.01 -1.86
C ASP A 80 -19.55 -6.69 -1.10
N PRO A 81 -19.46 -7.02 0.21
CA PRO A 81 -18.26 -6.79 1.00
C PRO A 81 -17.01 -7.44 0.39
N LEU A 82 -17.15 -8.63 -0.21
CA LEU A 82 -16.05 -9.31 -0.88
C LEU A 82 -15.55 -8.50 -2.09
N PHE A 83 -16.47 -8.04 -2.94
CA PHE A 83 -16.13 -7.22 -4.10
C PHE A 83 -15.45 -5.91 -3.70
N THR A 84 -15.96 -5.26 -2.65
CA THR A 84 -15.41 -4.02 -2.10
C THR A 84 -14.01 -4.24 -1.52
N SER A 85 -13.82 -5.34 -0.78
CA SER A 85 -12.52 -5.72 -0.20
C SER A 85 -11.48 -5.99 -1.29
N ILE A 86 -11.86 -6.72 -2.34
CA ILE A 86 -10.97 -7.01 -3.45
C ILE A 86 -10.51 -5.73 -4.15
N ARG A 87 -11.43 -4.76 -4.35
CA ARG A 87 -11.07 -3.46 -4.96
C ARG A 87 -10.09 -2.69 -4.10
N ALA A 88 -10.35 -2.60 -2.80
CA ALA A 88 -9.46 -1.93 -1.85
C ALA A 88 -8.06 -2.59 -1.80
N ILE A 89 -8.01 -3.93 -1.72
CA ILE A 89 -6.76 -4.70 -1.73
C ILE A 89 -6.00 -4.51 -3.04
N ALA A 90 -6.69 -4.57 -4.18
CA ALA A 90 -6.06 -4.39 -5.49
C ALA A 90 -5.49 -2.97 -5.66
N LYS A 91 -6.22 -1.93 -5.21
CA LYS A 91 -5.72 -0.55 -5.23
C LYS A 91 -4.46 -0.40 -4.36
N SER A 92 -4.49 -0.94 -3.14
CA SER A 92 -3.33 -0.92 -2.24
C SER A 92 -2.14 -1.70 -2.81
N PHE A 93 -2.39 -2.87 -3.40
CA PHE A 93 -1.38 -3.69 -4.06
C PHE A 93 -0.69 -2.93 -5.20
N ILE A 94 -1.47 -2.31 -6.10
CA ILE A 94 -0.92 -1.55 -7.23
C ILE A 94 -0.09 -0.36 -6.71
N GLY A 95 -0.57 0.38 -5.71
CA GLY A 95 0.18 1.48 -5.10
C GLY A 95 1.54 1.02 -4.56
N ASN A 96 1.54 -0.02 -3.72
CA ASN A 96 2.77 -0.58 -3.15
C ASN A 96 3.73 -1.10 -4.23
N LEU A 97 3.21 -1.78 -5.26
CA LEU A 97 4.04 -2.30 -6.34
C LEU A 97 4.73 -1.16 -7.11
N ILE A 98 4.01 -0.08 -7.41
CA ILE A 98 4.56 1.08 -8.11
C ILE A 98 5.60 1.81 -7.26
N GLU A 99 5.37 1.96 -5.95
CA GLU A 99 6.35 2.52 -5.02
C GLU A 99 7.65 1.70 -4.98
N ILE A 100 7.53 0.37 -4.86
CA ILE A 100 8.69 -0.54 -4.88
C ILE A 100 9.41 -0.48 -6.23
N SER A 101 8.65 -0.43 -7.33
CA SER A 101 9.23 -0.36 -8.68
C SER A 101 9.97 0.97 -8.90
N LYS A 102 9.48 2.07 -8.33
CA LYS A 102 10.20 3.35 -8.32
C LYS A 102 11.51 3.28 -7.52
N GLN A 103 11.50 2.62 -6.37
CA GLN A 103 12.73 2.42 -5.60
C GLN A 103 13.76 1.63 -6.42
N ILE A 104 13.33 0.58 -7.12
CA ILE A 104 14.22 -0.22 -7.99
C ILE A 104 14.77 0.62 -9.14
N MET A 105 13.93 1.41 -9.80
CA MET A 105 14.38 2.31 -10.87
C MET A 105 15.48 3.25 -10.37
N PHE A 106 15.29 3.82 -9.17
CA PHE A 106 16.32 4.65 -8.53
C PHE A 106 17.60 3.88 -8.17
N GLU A 107 17.47 2.67 -7.62
CA GLU A 107 18.62 1.81 -7.29
C GLU A 107 19.42 1.39 -8.53
N LEU A 108 18.77 1.21 -9.68
CA LEU A 108 19.42 0.88 -10.94
C LEU A 108 20.02 2.09 -11.65
N ALA A 109 19.82 3.30 -11.12
CA ALA A 109 20.19 4.57 -11.74
C ALA A 109 19.52 4.79 -13.13
N ASP A 110 18.38 4.14 -13.39
CA ASP A 110 17.53 4.34 -14.58
C ASP A 110 16.67 5.62 -14.41
N THR A 111 17.25 6.67 -13.83
CA THR A 111 16.57 7.88 -13.37
C THR A 111 17.05 9.14 -14.08
N LEU A 112 17.62 9.04 -15.28
CA LEU A 112 18.22 10.20 -15.95
C LEU A 112 17.19 11.31 -16.26
N ASP A 113 15.92 10.96 -16.45
CA ASP A 113 14.83 11.95 -16.47
C ASP A 113 13.48 11.28 -16.23
N TRP A 114 12.74 11.69 -15.19
CA TRP A 114 11.38 11.20 -14.93
C TRP A 114 10.38 11.57 -16.04
N MET A 115 10.67 12.64 -16.79
CA MET A 115 9.93 13.03 -17.99
C MET A 115 10.40 12.25 -19.23
N GLY A 116 11.64 11.74 -19.22
CA GLY A 116 12.25 11.02 -20.34
C GLY A 116 12.02 9.50 -20.30
N GLU A 117 11.98 8.89 -19.10
CA GLU A 117 12.00 7.44 -18.94
C GLU A 117 10.98 6.95 -17.90
N PRO A 118 9.81 6.46 -18.32
CA PRO A 118 8.79 5.93 -17.41
C PRO A 118 9.23 4.58 -16.81
N ILE A 119 8.52 4.14 -15.76
CA ILE A 119 8.68 2.79 -15.18
C ILE A 119 8.60 1.75 -16.29
N GLN A 120 9.71 1.06 -16.54
CA GLN A 120 9.83 -0.01 -17.52
C GLN A 120 9.27 -1.34 -16.99
N PRO A 121 8.90 -2.28 -17.87
CA PRO A 121 8.47 -3.63 -17.47
C PRO A 121 9.48 -4.35 -16.55
N LEU A 122 10.78 -4.12 -16.75
CA LEU A 122 11.84 -4.68 -15.89
C LEU A 122 11.67 -4.28 -14.43
N HIS A 123 11.40 -3.01 -14.15
CA HIS A 123 11.18 -2.49 -12.80
C HIS A 123 9.98 -3.15 -12.13
N LEU A 124 8.89 -3.36 -12.89
CA LEU A 124 7.69 -4.04 -12.40
C LEU A 124 7.96 -5.51 -12.07
N ILE A 125 8.73 -6.21 -12.90
CA ILE A 125 9.09 -7.62 -12.68
C ILE A 125 9.93 -7.77 -11.41
N ILE A 126 10.98 -6.95 -11.25
CA ILE A 126 11.83 -6.97 -10.06
C ILE A 126 11.02 -6.51 -8.84
N GLY A 127 10.17 -5.49 -9.01
CA GLY A 127 9.32 -4.95 -7.96
C GLY A 127 8.33 -5.97 -7.43
N LEU A 128 7.74 -6.78 -8.31
CA LEU A 128 6.85 -7.87 -7.91
C LEU A 128 7.61 -8.93 -7.11
N LYS A 129 8.81 -9.34 -7.56
CA LYS A 129 9.65 -10.28 -6.80
C LYS A 129 9.96 -9.76 -5.41
N ARG A 130 10.34 -8.49 -5.29
CA ARG A 130 10.64 -7.84 -4.01
C ARG A 130 9.40 -7.72 -3.11
N TYR A 131 8.25 -7.32 -3.66
CA TYR A 131 6.98 -7.27 -2.94
C TYR A 131 6.62 -8.63 -2.32
N LEU A 132 6.74 -9.71 -3.11
CA LEU A 132 6.44 -11.05 -2.64
C LEU A 132 7.43 -11.50 -1.54
N TYR A 133 8.73 -11.23 -1.71
CA TYR A 133 9.73 -11.52 -0.69
C TYR A 133 9.46 -10.80 0.64
N ILE A 134 9.10 -9.51 0.60
CA ILE A 134 8.80 -8.72 1.80
C ILE A 134 7.57 -9.27 2.53
N ASN A 135 6.53 -9.69 1.79
CA ASN A 135 5.28 -10.13 2.39
C ASN A 135 5.25 -11.62 2.78
N ASN A 136 6.08 -12.46 2.17
CA ASN A 136 6.20 -13.87 2.55
C ASN A 136 7.12 -14.10 3.76
N ASN A 137 7.97 -13.12 4.10
CA ASN A 137 8.90 -13.18 5.24
C ASN A 137 8.47 -12.30 6.43
N ARG A 138 7.19 -11.91 6.49
CA ARG A 138 6.58 -11.18 7.63
C ARG A 138 5.76 -12.13 8.49
#